data_AF-A0A8J8J8E4-F1
#
_entry.id   AF-A0A8J8J8E4-F1
#
_cell.length_a   1.000
_cell.length_b   1.000
_cell.length_c   1.000
_cell.angle_alpha   90.00
_cell.angle_beta   90.00
_cell.angle_gamma   90.00
#
_symmetry.space_group_name_H-M   'P 1'
#
loop_
_entity.id
_entity.type
_entity.pdbx_description
1 polymer ?
#
loop_
_entity_poly.entity_id
_entity_poly.type
_entity_poly.pdbx_seq_one_letter_code
_entity_poly.pdbx_strand_id
1 'polypeptide(L)'
;SSDLDLESLTVLTNYGLTVFAGIPYFMCLFGRDSIITSLFLLPYFPEYAKGTLKVLSQLQGKKFNPKREEEPGKIPHEFRFGELSQAGLMPFNPYYGTIDATPLYLILAGEYVKWTEDYKTIRELKETLNKALEWLFMKLEEGEGYIRYSQTSPYV
;
A
#
# COMPACT_ATOMS: atom_id res chain seq x y z
N SER A 1 -9.52 7.46 25.06
CA SER A 1 -8.06 7.73 25.03
C SER A 1 -7.61 7.62 23.58
N SER A 2 -6.53 8.30 23.20
CA SER A 2 -5.90 8.18 21.87
C SER A 2 -5.68 6.73 21.42
N ASP A 3 -5.48 5.83 22.38
CA ASP A 3 -5.27 4.40 22.14
C ASP A 3 -6.55 3.69 21.65
N LEU A 4 -7.74 4.11 22.11
CA LEU A 4 -9.03 3.55 21.67
C LEU A 4 -9.38 3.94 20.23
N ASP A 5 -9.00 5.13 19.80
CA ASP A 5 -9.19 5.57 18.41
C ASP A 5 -8.26 4.80 17.46
N LEU A 6 -7.01 4.56 17.87
CA LEU A 6 -6.06 3.77 17.09
C LEU A 6 -6.48 2.30 17.00
N GLU A 7 -6.97 1.71 18.09
CA GLU A 7 -7.57 0.37 18.09
C GLU A 7 -8.76 0.29 17.13
N SER A 8 -9.61 1.32 17.08
CA SER A 8 -10.81 1.33 16.23
C SER A 8 -10.53 1.33 14.72
N LEU A 9 -9.31 1.68 14.32
CA LEU A 9 -8.84 1.68 12.94
C LEU A 9 -7.86 0.52 12.65
N THR A 10 -7.59 -0.34 13.64
CA THR A 10 -6.57 -1.39 13.52
C THR A 10 -7.19 -2.75 13.19
N VAL A 11 -6.66 -3.39 12.15
CA VAL A 11 -6.98 -4.76 11.76
C VAL A 11 -5.74 -5.65 11.91
N LEU A 12 -5.89 -6.76 12.64
CA LEU A 12 -4.89 -7.83 12.64
C LEU A 12 -5.03 -8.67 11.37
N THR A 13 -4.01 -8.63 10.52
CA THR A 13 -3.93 -9.48 9.32
C THR A 13 -2.97 -10.63 9.55
N ASN A 14 -2.95 -11.62 8.63
CA ASN A 14 -1.92 -12.67 8.60
C ASN A 14 -0.48 -12.13 8.43
N TYR A 15 -0.33 -10.82 8.18
CA TYR A 15 0.93 -10.13 7.93
C TYR A 15 1.30 -9.13 9.04
N GLY A 16 0.47 -8.98 10.08
CA GLY A 16 0.66 -8.05 11.20
C GLY A 16 -0.48 -7.04 11.36
N LEU A 17 -0.33 -6.11 12.30
CA LEU A 17 -1.27 -5.00 12.53
C LEU A 17 -1.20 -4.00 11.38
N THR A 18 -2.37 -3.48 10.98
CA THR A 18 -2.47 -2.52 9.89
C THR A 18 -3.68 -1.62 10.09
N VAL A 19 -3.58 -0.37 9.62
CA VAL A 19 -4.64 0.63 9.76
C VAL A 19 -5.55 0.60 8.53
N PHE A 20 -6.84 0.38 8.76
CA PHE A 20 -7.92 0.49 7.78
C PHE A 20 -8.85 1.66 8.13
N ALA A 21 -9.45 2.26 7.12
CA ALA A 21 -10.58 3.16 7.31
C ALA A 21 -11.91 2.39 7.23
N GLY A 22 -12.95 2.85 7.91
CA GLY A 22 -14.34 2.40 7.74
C GLY A 22 -14.78 1.14 8.52
N ILE A 23 -14.09 0.77 9.60
CA ILE A 23 -14.46 -0.38 10.46
C ILE A 23 -15.83 -0.12 11.15
N PRO A 24 -16.73 -1.12 11.27
CA PRO A 24 -16.60 -2.52 10.82
C PRO A 24 -17.17 -2.80 9.41
N TYR A 25 -17.95 -1.88 8.83
CA TYR A 25 -18.79 -2.18 7.66
C TYR A 25 -18.14 -1.89 6.30
N PHE A 26 -17.05 -1.12 6.26
CA PHE A 26 -16.32 -0.72 5.05
C PHE A 26 -14.81 -0.78 5.27
N MET A 27 -14.27 -1.96 5.58
CA MET A 27 -12.83 -2.17 5.73
C MET A 27 -12.11 -1.84 4.41
N CYS A 28 -11.49 -0.67 4.30
CA CYS A 28 -10.70 -0.29 3.13
C CYS A 28 -9.25 0.02 3.52
N LEU A 29 -8.31 -0.66 2.87
CA LEU A 29 -6.90 -0.29 2.87
C LEU A 29 -6.68 0.71 1.74
N PHE A 30 -6.41 1.96 2.08
CA PHE A 30 -5.96 2.97 1.12
C PHE A 30 -4.45 3.05 1.17
N GLY A 31 -3.77 2.79 0.04
CA GLY A 31 -2.32 2.68 0.00
C GLY A 31 -1.63 3.92 0.55
N ARG A 32 -2.01 5.10 0.06
CA ARG A 32 -1.46 6.38 0.53
C ARG A 32 -1.73 6.62 2.02
N ASP A 33 -2.97 6.50 2.44
CA ASP A 33 -3.41 6.84 3.80
C ASP A 33 -2.77 5.90 4.83
N SER A 34 -2.68 4.59 4.54
CA SER A 34 -1.96 3.64 5.37
C SER A 34 -0.46 3.95 5.45
N ILE A 35 0.16 4.38 4.34
CA ILE A 35 1.58 4.77 4.32
C ILE A 35 1.82 6.03 5.17
N ILE A 36 1.05 7.10 4.93
CA ILE A 36 1.21 8.37 5.65
C ILE A 36 0.96 8.17 7.14
N THR A 37 -0.09 7.43 7.51
CA THR A 37 -0.38 7.11 8.91
C THR A 37 0.78 6.33 9.53
N SER A 38 1.34 5.35 8.81
CA SER A 38 2.49 4.59 9.29
C SER A 38 3.75 5.44 9.47
N LEU A 39 3.99 6.43 8.59
CA LEU A 39 5.09 7.39 8.75
C LEU A 39 4.94 8.23 10.03
N PHE A 40 3.71 8.70 10.33
CA PHE A 40 3.45 9.44 11.56
C PHE A 40 3.64 8.59 12.82
N LEU A 41 3.23 7.31 12.78
CA LEU A 41 3.35 6.40 13.90
C LEU A 41 4.75 5.83 14.08
N LEU A 42 5.61 5.87 13.06
CA LEU A 42 6.91 5.19 13.03
C LEU A 42 7.79 5.40 14.28
N PRO A 43 7.91 6.61 14.87
CA PRO A 43 8.73 6.82 16.07
C PRO A 43 8.23 6.09 17.33
N TYR A 44 6.95 5.74 17.36
CA TYR A 44 6.27 5.18 18.54
C TYR A 44 5.87 3.72 18.34
N PHE A 45 5.38 3.39 17.14
CA PHE A 45 4.79 2.10 16.80
C PHE A 45 5.27 1.63 15.40
N PRO A 46 6.56 1.26 15.27
CA PRO A 46 7.15 0.87 13.99
C PRO A 46 6.53 -0.39 13.35
N GLU A 47 5.85 -1.22 14.13
CA GLU A 47 5.14 -2.41 13.66
C GLU A 47 4.03 -2.10 12.64
N TYR A 48 3.41 -0.91 12.69
CA TYR A 48 2.42 -0.50 11.70
C TYR A 48 3.06 -0.22 10.34
N ALA A 49 4.23 0.41 10.32
CA ALA A 49 5.02 0.58 9.10
C ALA A 49 5.42 -0.77 8.52
N LYS A 50 5.88 -1.70 9.37
CA LYS A 50 6.20 -3.07 8.96
C LYS A 50 4.99 -3.79 8.34
N GLY A 51 3.83 -3.72 9.00
CA GLY A 51 2.58 -4.33 8.55
C GLY A 51 2.12 -3.75 7.21
N THR A 52 2.08 -2.42 7.10
CA THR A 52 1.73 -1.69 5.87
C THR A 52 2.64 -2.09 4.72
N LEU A 53 3.96 -2.12 4.94
CA LEU A 53 4.93 -2.55 3.92
C LEU A 53 4.64 -3.98 3.44
N LYS A 54 4.41 -4.92 4.37
CA LYS A 54 4.10 -6.31 4.04
C LYS A 54 2.78 -6.46 3.29
N VAL A 55 1.71 -5.83 3.74
CA VAL A 55 0.40 -5.92 3.06
C VAL A 55 0.48 -5.34 1.65
N LEU A 56 1.05 -4.14 1.49
CA LEU A 56 1.17 -3.50 0.17
C LEU A 56 2.07 -4.30 -0.78
N SER A 57 3.10 -4.98 -0.27
CA SER A 57 3.92 -5.89 -1.07
C SER A 57 3.11 -7.03 -1.69
N GLN A 58 2.09 -7.55 -0.99
CA GLN A 58 1.23 -8.63 -1.50
C GLN A 58 0.25 -8.12 -2.55
N LEU A 59 -0.15 -6.86 -2.45
CA LEU A 59 -1.10 -6.20 -3.34
C LEU A 59 -0.44 -5.47 -4.51
N GLN A 60 0.89 -5.45 -4.61
CA GLN A 60 1.61 -4.81 -5.71
C GLN A 60 1.12 -5.35 -7.07
N GLY A 61 0.91 -4.44 -8.02
CA GLY A 61 0.47 -4.76 -9.38
C GLY A 61 1.45 -5.69 -10.08
N LYS A 62 0.91 -6.67 -10.81
CA LYS A 62 1.69 -7.73 -11.48
C LYS A 62 1.52 -7.76 -12.99
N LYS A 63 0.51 -7.07 -13.51
CA LYS A 63 0.17 -7.06 -14.93
C LYS A 63 -0.34 -5.68 -15.34
N PHE A 64 -0.33 -5.43 -16.64
CA PHE A 64 -1.00 -4.28 -17.21
C PHE A 64 -2.51 -4.55 -17.28
N ASN A 65 -3.31 -3.76 -16.56
CA ASN A 65 -4.76 -3.81 -16.63
C ASN A 65 -5.35 -2.39 -16.63
N PRO A 66 -5.69 -1.84 -17.81
CA PRO A 66 -6.21 -0.48 -17.94
C PRO A 66 -7.48 -0.22 -17.11
N LYS A 67 -8.38 -1.21 -16.97
CA LYS A 67 -9.63 -1.04 -16.21
C LYS A 67 -9.40 -0.77 -14.73
N ARG A 68 -8.27 -1.23 -14.20
CA ARG A 68 -7.89 -1.08 -12.79
C ARG A 68 -6.71 -0.14 -12.60
N GLU A 69 -6.21 0.43 -13.71
CA GLU A 69 -4.97 1.20 -13.78
C GLU A 69 -3.76 0.47 -13.18
N GLU A 70 -3.81 -0.87 -13.22
CA GLU A 70 -2.75 -1.74 -12.70
C GLU A 70 -1.58 -1.75 -13.68
N GLU A 71 -0.38 -1.60 -13.13
CA GLU A 71 0.87 -1.73 -13.84
C GLU A 71 1.82 -2.57 -12.96
N PRO A 72 2.73 -3.38 -13.56
CA PRO A 72 3.74 -4.09 -12.79
C PRO A 72 4.55 -3.14 -11.89
N GLY A 73 4.65 -3.47 -10.60
CA GLY A 73 5.41 -2.68 -9.63
C GLY A 73 4.61 -1.57 -8.92
N LYS A 74 3.44 -1.20 -9.43
CA LYS A 74 2.60 -0.15 -8.87
C LYS A 74 1.91 -0.57 -7.57
N ILE A 75 1.85 0.32 -6.59
CA ILE A 75 1.14 0.11 -5.31
C ILE A 75 -0.31 0.58 -5.45
N PRO A 76 -1.31 -0.15 -4.91
CA PRO A 76 -2.72 0.18 -5.09
C PRO A 76 -3.10 1.51 -4.40
N HIS A 77 -4.09 2.19 -4.98
CA HIS A 77 -4.77 3.32 -4.37
C HIS A 77 -5.66 2.82 -3.22
N GLU A 78 -6.49 1.82 -3.52
CA GLU A 78 -7.43 1.25 -2.56
C GLU A 78 -7.59 -0.26 -2.75
N PHE A 79 -7.83 -0.93 -1.63
CA PHE A 79 -8.27 -2.31 -1.56
C PHE A 79 -9.42 -2.40 -0.54
N ARG A 80 -10.62 -2.64 -1.06
CA ARG A 80 -11.84 -2.75 -0.25
C ARG A 80 -12.09 -4.20 0.14
N PHE A 81 -12.26 -4.45 1.44
CA PHE A 81 -12.80 -5.68 2.00
C PHE A 81 -14.31 -5.51 2.18
N GLY A 82 -15.09 -6.53 1.81
CA GLY A 82 -16.55 -6.57 1.96
C GLY A 82 -17.02 -7.80 2.74
N GLU A 83 -18.16 -7.67 3.40
CA GLU A 83 -18.79 -8.66 4.31
C GLU A 83 -19.44 -9.89 3.61
N LEU A 84 -18.94 -10.33 2.45
CA LEU A 84 -19.40 -11.54 1.75
C LEU A 84 -18.26 -12.52 1.41
N SER A 85 -17.27 -12.63 2.31
CA SER A 85 -16.12 -13.53 2.18
C SER A 85 -16.39 -14.99 2.61
N GLN A 86 -17.66 -15.40 2.74
CA GLN A 86 -18.03 -16.72 3.30
C GLN A 86 -17.86 -17.91 2.31
N ALA A 87 -17.38 -17.70 1.09
CA ALA A 87 -17.29 -18.73 0.04
C ALA A 87 -15.87 -19.09 -0.43
N GLY A 88 -14.80 -18.62 0.23
CA GLY A 88 -13.41 -19.03 -0.08
C GLY A 88 -12.88 -18.60 -1.46
N LEU A 89 -13.63 -17.79 -2.19
CA LEU A 89 -13.22 -17.15 -3.44
C LEU A 89 -13.14 -15.65 -3.16
N MET A 90 -11.95 -15.10 -3.00
CA MET A 90 -11.74 -13.65 -2.80
C MET A 90 -12.26 -12.88 -4.03
N PRO A 91 -13.40 -12.15 -3.98
CA PRO A 91 -13.83 -11.31 -5.08
C PRO A 91 -13.45 -9.86 -4.73
N PHE A 92 -12.16 -9.58 -4.53
CA PHE A 92 -11.65 -8.23 -4.27
C PHE A 92 -10.57 -7.89 -5.29
N ASN A 93 -10.73 -6.73 -5.94
CA ASN A 93 -9.86 -6.27 -7.00
C ASN A 93 -9.25 -4.93 -6.59
N PRO A 94 -7.95 -4.88 -6.20
CA PRO A 94 -7.28 -3.61 -5.93
C PRO A 94 -7.41 -2.64 -7.10
N TYR A 95 -7.70 -1.37 -6.80
CA TYR A 95 -7.69 -0.29 -7.78
C TYR A 95 -6.39 0.50 -7.61
N TYR A 96 -5.72 0.80 -8.73
CA TYR A 96 -4.38 1.41 -8.76
C TYR A 96 -4.40 2.84 -9.31
N GLY A 97 -5.53 3.55 -9.22
CA GLY A 97 -5.69 4.94 -9.67
C GLY A 97 -4.97 5.97 -8.80
N THR A 98 -3.69 5.75 -8.53
CA THR A 98 -2.79 6.61 -7.75
C THR A 98 -1.45 6.70 -8.47
N ILE A 99 -0.76 7.82 -8.32
CA ILE A 99 0.65 7.97 -8.73
C ILE A 99 1.59 8.15 -7.55
N ASP A 100 1.06 8.48 -6.37
CA ASP A 100 1.81 8.83 -5.17
C ASP A 100 2.06 7.63 -4.25
N ALA A 101 1.21 6.60 -4.25
CA ALA A 101 1.37 5.45 -3.35
C ALA A 101 2.68 4.68 -3.59
N THR A 102 3.10 4.48 -4.85
CA THR A 102 4.34 3.76 -5.19
C THR A 102 5.60 4.47 -4.68
N PRO A 103 5.84 5.77 -4.95
CA PRO A 103 6.98 6.48 -4.37
C PRO A 103 6.88 6.60 -2.84
N LEU A 104 5.68 6.79 -2.28
CA LEU A 104 5.49 6.81 -0.83
C LEU A 104 5.85 5.47 -0.17
N TYR A 105 5.57 4.34 -0.82
CA TYR A 105 5.95 3.00 -0.34
C TYR A 105 7.48 2.85 -0.22
N LEU A 106 8.23 3.38 -1.21
CA LEU A 106 9.69 3.42 -1.16
C LEU A 106 10.21 4.31 -0.02
N ILE A 107 9.57 5.48 0.19
CA ILE A 107 9.91 6.38 1.30
C ILE A 107 9.67 5.69 2.64
N LEU A 108 8.52 5.05 2.84
CA LEU A 108 8.21 4.32 4.07
C LEU A 108 9.23 3.22 4.36
N ALA A 109 9.64 2.46 3.33
CA ALA A 109 10.67 1.43 3.50
C ALA A 109 12.02 2.01 3.92
N GLY A 110 12.40 3.14 3.32
CA GLY A 110 13.63 3.87 3.65
C GLY A 110 13.61 4.42 5.08
N GLU A 111 12.51 5.05 5.50
CA GLU A 111 12.38 5.57 6.86
C GLU A 111 12.29 4.43 7.89
N TYR A 112 11.54 3.37 7.58
CA TYR A 112 11.41 2.20 8.45
C TYR A 112 12.76 1.59 8.80
N VAL A 113 13.64 1.36 7.82
CA VAL A 113 14.94 0.73 8.10
C VAL A 113 15.90 1.66 8.83
N LYS A 114 15.84 2.98 8.56
CA LYS A 114 16.64 3.97 9.30
C LYS A 114 16.26 4.01 10.78
N TRP A 115 14.96 3.91 11.08
CA TRP A 115 14.46 3.98 12.46
C TRP A 115 14.61 2.68 13.24
N THR A 116 14.48 1.53 12.57
CA THR A 116 14.37 0.22 13.26
C THR A 116 15.60 -0.67 13.12
N GLU A 117 16.46 -0.38 12.14
CA GLU A 117 17.56 -1.27 11.71
C GLU A 117 17.08 -2.70 11.33
N ASP A 118 15.79 -2.89 11.03
CA ASP A 118 15.23 -4.19 10.62
C ASP A 118 15.55 -4.50 9.15
N TYR A 119 16.83 -4.73 8.87
CA TYR A 119 17.34 -5.14 7.57
C TYR A 119 16.76 -6.50 7.11
N LYS A 120 16.28 -7.34 8.03
CA LYS A 120 15.65 -8.62 7.67
C LYS A 120 14.36 -8.36 6.89
N THR A 121 13.48 -7.51 7.39
CA THR A 121 12.23 -7.16 6.69
C THR A 121 12.52 -6.52 5.34
N ILE A 122 13.47 -5.59 5.23
CA ILE A 122 13.82 -4.98 3.94
C ILE A 122 14.33 -6.02 2.93
N ARG A 123 15.14 -6.99 3.39
CA ARG A 123 15.58 -8.10 2.53
C ARG A 123 14.43 -8.99 2.06
N GLU A 124 13.46 -9.27 2.93
CA GLU A 124 12.23 -10.00 2.56
C GLU A 124 11.44 -9.24 1.47
N LEU A 125 11.42 -7.91 1.52
CA LEU A 125 10.68 -7.05 0.60
C LEU A 125 11.44 -6.66 -0.67
N LYS A 126 12.70 -7.06 -0.81
CA LYS A 126 13.63 -6.60 -1.86
C LYS A 126 13.03 -6.64 -3.27
N GLU A 127 12.39 -7.75 -3.64
CA GLU A 127 11.78 -7.92 -4.96
C GLU A 127 10.69 -6.87 -5.23
N THR A 128 9.83 -6.63 -4.23
CA THR A 128 8.75 -5.66 -4.37
C THR A 128 9.25 -4.22 -4.39
N LEU A 129 10.30 -3.92 -3.62
CA LEU A 129 10.95 -2.61 -3.63
C LEU A 129 11.62 -2.33 -4.99
N ASN A 130 12.30 -3.32 -5.56
CA ASN A 130 12.89 -3.21 -6.89
C ASN A 130 11.83 -2.94 -7.96
N LYS A 131 10.72 -3.68 -7.97
CA LYS A 131 9.63 -3.45 -8.92
C LYS A 131 8.97 -2.07 -8.77
N ALA A 132 8.82 -1.59 -7.54
CA ALA A 132 8.32 -0.23 -7.29
C ALA A 132 9.29 0.84 -7.84
N LEU A 133 10.60 0.60 -7.72
CA LEU A 133 11.64 1.47 -8.27
C LEU A 133 11.69 1.42 -9.80
N GLU A 134 11.58 0.23 -10.40
CA GLU A 134 11.49 0.05 -11.85
C GLU A 134 10.27 0.78 -12.43
N TRP A 135 9.11 0.66 -11.77
CA TRP A 135 7.90 1.40 -12.14
C TRP A 135 8.14 2.91 -12.10
N LEU A 136 8.79 3.41 -11.03
CA LEU A 136 9.10 4.82 -10.87
C LEU A 136 9.98 5.34 -12.00
N PHE A 137 11.06 4.62 -12.34
CA PHE A 137 11.97 5.02 -13.42
C PHE A 137 11.30 4.99 -14.79
N MET A 138 10.52 3.95 -15.08
CA MET A 138 9.73 3.87 -16.31
C MET A 138 8.81 5.09 -16.46
N LYS A 139 8.11 5.50 -15.39
CA LYS A 139 7.23 6.66 -15.43
C LYS A 139 7.96 8.00 -15.57
N LEU A 140 9.13 8.13 -14.96
CA LEU A 140 9.98 9.30 -15.14
C LEU A 140 10.50 9.41 -16.58
N GLU A 141 10.89 8.29 -17.20
CA GLU A 141 11.34 8.25 -18.60
C GLU A 141 10.20 8.63 -19.56
N GLU A 142 9.01 8.02 -19.40
CA GLU A 142 7.81 8.34 -20.19
C GLU A 142 7.36 9.80 -20.05
N GLY A 143 7.57 10.40 -18.87
CA GLY A 143 7.10 11.72 -18.53
C GLY A 143 8.15 12.82 -18.59
N GLU A 144 9.30 12.57 -19.22
CA GLU A 144 10.40 13.54 -19.39
C GLU A 144 10.89 14.13 -18.05
N GLY A 145 11.05 13.26 -17.06
CA GLY A 145 11.46 13.60 -15.70
C GLY A 145 10.31 13.87 -14.72
N TYR A 146 9.06 13.77 -15.16
CA TYR A 146 7.87 13.93 -14.31
C TYR A 146 7.03 12.65 -14.27
N ILE A 147 6.43 12.34 -13.12
CA ILE A 147 5.38 11.31 -13.06
C ILE A 147 4.07 11.98 -13.43
N ARG A 148 3.44 11.54 -14.53
CA ARG A 148 2.18 12.10 -15.01
C ARG A 148 1.01 11.24 -14.54
N TYR A 149 -0.06 11.89 -14.11
CA TYR A 149 -1.35 11.23 -13.88
C TYR A 149 -2.32 11.62 -14.99
N SER A 150 -2.98 10.61 -15.57
CA SER A 150 -4.09 10.80 -16.50
C SER A 150 -5.15 9.75 -16.18
N GLN A 151 -6.35 10.21 -15.87
CA GLN A 151 -7.46 9.32 -15.59
C GLN A 151 -7.90 8.62 -16.88
N THR A 152 -7.71 7.30 -16.93
CA THR A 152 -7.99 6.48 -18.12
C THR A 152 -9.28 5.67 -18.00
N SER A 153 -9.90 5.62 -16.81
CA SER A 153 -11.19 4.95 -16.59
C SER A 153 -12.34 5.97 -16.51
N PRO A 154 -13.38 5.87 -17.37
CA PRO A 154 -14.53 6.78 -17.38
C PRO A 154 -15.60 6.46 -16.29
N TYR A 155 -15.31 5.56 -15.36
CA TYR A 155 -16.24 5.14 -14.32
C TYR A 155 -15.64 5.37 -12.94
N VAL A 156 -15.73 6.61 -12.48
CA VAL A 156 -15.81 6.94 -11.05
C VAL A 156 -17.24 7.42 -10.79
#